data_AF-A0AA90TMI3-F1
#
_entry.id   AF-A0AA90TMI3-F1
#
_cell.length_a   1.000
_cell.length_b   1.000
_cell.length_c   1.000
_cell.angle_alpha   90.00
_cell.angle_beta   90.00
_cell.angle_gamma   90.00
#
_symmetry.space_group_name_H-M   'P 1'
#
loop_
_entity.id
_entity.type
_entity.pdbx_description
1 polymer ?
#
loop_
_entity_poly.entity_id
_entity_poly.type
_entity_poly.pdbx_seq_one_letter_code
_entity_poly.pdbx_strand_id
1 'polypeptide(L)'
;MEKKLKPQTIDEDTQLTDTVRSSAHQVWQAGLGAFAKAQQEGSRVFSKLVEEGNDLQKRTRSMAEEKAGTVAEAAAGVADAAVGMADLVGRQASGSWDKMEQVFEDRVMRALVTMGVPTQKEVQALALKVEELSQLVEELRAKAATTAPKKAAKPTAKAAAARARKRAVKKTPAPEGGKGA
;
A
#
# COMPACT_ATOMS: atom_id res chain seq x y z
N MET A 1 -15.56 -7.78 117.36
CA MET A 1 -16.86 -7.92 116.69
C MET A 1 -16.60 -8.17 115.22
N GLU A 2 -16.55 -9.44 114.86
CA GLU A 2 -16.25 -9.91 113.50
C GLU A 2 -17.49 -9.76 112.64
N LYS A 3 -17.52 -8.77 111.74
CA LYS A 3 -18.55 -8.67 110.71
C LYS A 3 -18.02 -9.33 109.44
N LYS A 4 -18.40 -10.60 109.26
CA LYS A 4 -18.03 -11.47 108.14
C LYS A 4 -18.31 -10.82 106.78
N LEU A 5 -17.30 -10.86 105.91
CA LEU A 5 -17.38 -10.57 104.48
C LEU A 5 -18.12 -11.72 103.78
N LYS A 6 -19.26 -11.45 103.13
CA LYS A 6 -20.01 -12.43 102.31
C LYS A 6 -19.50 -12.37 100.86
N PRO A 7 -19.22 -13.50 100.20
CA PRO A 7 -18.98 -13.53 98.77
C PRO A 7 -20.33 -13.46 98.03
N GLN A 8 -20.64 -12.34 97.37
CA GLN A 8 -21.90 -12.12 96.64
C GLN A 8 -21.70 -11.91 95.13
N THR A 9 -20.50 -12.14 94.59
CA THR A 9 -20.16 -11.74 93.22
C THR A 9 -20.42 -12.82 92.15
N ILE A 10 -20.43 -14.11 92.51
CA ILE A 10 -20.44 -15.19 91.51
C ILE A 10 -21.82 -15.40 90.85
N ASP A 11 -22.92 -15.18 91.59
CA ASP A 11 -24.27 -15.38 91.05
C ASP A 11 -24.69 -14.23 90.11
N GLU A 12 -24.32 -12.98 90.41
CA GLU A 12 -24.66 -11.82 89.56
C GLU A 12 -23.91 -11.84 88.22
N ASP A 13 -22.61 -12.17 88.22
CA ASP A 13 -21.82 -12.31 86.99
C ASP A 13 -22.37 -13.40 86.05
N THR A 14 -22.91 -14.47 86.64
CA THR A 14 -23.55 -15.56 85.88
C THR A 14 -24.86 -15.10 85.24
N GLN A 15 -25.70 -14.36 85.97
CA GLN A 15 -26.96 -13.83 85.43
C GLN A 15 -26.73 -12.74 84.36
N LEU A 16 -25.70 -11.91 84.51
CA LEU A 16 -25.31 -10.93 83.49
C LEU A 16 -24.78 -11.61 82.22
N THR A 17 -24.01 -12.70 82.36
CA THR A 17 -23.50 -13.47 81.21
C THR A 17 -24.64 -14.16 80.46
N ASP A 18 -25.63 -14.71 81.16
CA ASP A 18 -26.77 -15.37 80.52
C ASP A 18 -27.71 -14.40 79.80
N THR A 19 -27.93 -13.20 80.36
CA THR A 19 -28.73 -12.15 79.68
C THR A 19 -28.04 -11.62 78.43
N VAL A 20 -26.71 -11.40 78.47
CA VAL A 20 -25.94 -11.00 77.30
C VAL A 20 -25.95 -12.09 76.23
N ARG A 21 -25.80 -13.37 76.60
CA ARG A 21 -25.91 -14.50 75.66
C ARG A 21 -27.29 -14.58 75.03
N SER A 22 -28.35 -14.43 75.83
CA SER A 22 -29.73 -14.44 75.35
C SER A 22 -30.00 -13.29 74.38
N SER A 23 -29.53 -12.08 74.70
CA SER A 23 -29.65 -10.91 73.83
C SER A 23 -28.86 -11.09 72.52
N ALA A 24 -27.62 -11.57 72.60
CA ALA A 24 -26.80 -11.87 71.42
C ALA A 24 -27.47 -12.93 70.52
N HIS A 25 -28.08 -13.95 71.12
CA HIS A 25 -28.84 -14.95 70.37
C HIS A 25 -30.06 -14.33 69.69
N GLN A 26 -30.80 -13.47 70.39
CA GLN A 26 -31.97 -12.79 69.82
C GLN A 26 -31.59 -11.85 68.67
N VAL A 27 -30.50 -11.09 68.80
CA VAL A 27 -29.97 -10.23 67.75
C VAL A 27 -29.51 -11.07 66.55
N TRP A 28 -28.88 -12.22 66.80
CA TRP A 28 -28.46 -13.15 65.75
C TRP A 28 -29.65 -13.77 64.99
N GLN A 29 -30.67 -14.23 65.72
CA GLN A 29 -31.90 -14.77 65.13
C GLN A 29 -32.67 -13.70 64.35
N ALA A 30 -32.74 -12.47 64.86
CA ALA A 30 -33.33 -11.34 64.14
C ALA A 30 -32.55 -11.01 62.87
N GLY A 31 -31.21 -11.06 62.92
CA GLY A 31 -30.36 -10.89 61.75
C GLY A 31 -30.59 -11.96 60.67
N LEU A 32 -30.65 -13.23 61.06
CA LEU A 32 -30.95 -14.34 60.15
C LEU A 32 -32.37 -14.27 59.59
N GLY A 33 -33.37 -13.88 60.40
CA GLY A 33 -34.74 -13.71 59.97
C GLY A 33 -34.93 -12.54 58.99
N ALA A 34 -34.26 -11.41 59.24
CA ALA A 34 -34.26 -10.26 58.32
C ALA A 34 -33.55 -10.59 57.00
N PHE A 35 -32.42 -11.31 57.04
CA PHE A 35 -31.72 -11.76 55.85
C PHE A 35 -32.56 -12.73 55.01
N ALA A 36 -33.23 -13.69 55.66
CA ALA A 36 -34.14 -14.61 54.98
C ALA A 36 -35.33 -13.89 54.33
N LYS A 37 -35.89 -12.88 55.01
CA LYS A 37 -36.97 -12.05 54.46
C LYS A 37 -36.49 -11.20 53.28
N ALA A 38 -35.29 -10.63 53.36
CA ALA A 38 -34.67 -9.91 52.25
C ALA A 38 -34.35 -10.81 51.04
N GLN A 39 -33.99 -12.08 51.25
CA GLN A 39 -33.86 -13.02 50.12
C GLN A 39 -35.20 -13.31 49.44
N GLN A 40 -36.26 -13.57 50.22
CA GLN A 40 -37.59 -13.83 49.66
C GLN A 40 -38.17 -12.63 48.91
N GLU A 41 -38.07 -11.44 49.50
CA GLU A 41 -38.56 -10.20 48.89
C GLU A 41 -37.63 -9.72 47.76
N GLY A 42 -36.32 -9.94 47.91
CA GLY A 42 -35.29 -9.59 46.93
C GLY A 42 -35.44 -10.35 45.62
N SER A 43 -35.75 -11.65 45.64
CA SER A 43 -36.04 -12.42 44.42
C SER A 43 -37.25 -11.87 43.65
N ARG A 44 -38.29 -11.41 44.35
CA ARG A 44 -39.49 -10.86 43.73
C ARG A 44 -39.24 -9.51 43.07
N VAL A 45 -38.49 -8.63 43.73
CA VAL A 45 -38.09 -7.33 43.17
C VAL A 45 -37.15 -7.53 41.98
N PHE A 46 -36.23 -8.49 42.07
CA PHE A 46 -35.36 -8.87 40.96
C PHE A 46 -36.15 -9.36 39.74
N SER A 47 -37.12 -10.27 39.91
CA SER A 47 -37.96 -10.74 38.80
C SER A 47 -38.72 -9.60 38.13
N LYS A 48 -39.26 -8.65 38.89
CA LYS A 48 -39.92 -7.45 38.33
C LYS A 48 -38.96 -6.58 37.53
N LEU A 49 -37.76 -6.32 38.06
CA LEU A 49 -36.73 -5.55 37.34
C LEU A 49 -36.30 -6.23 36.04
N VAL A 50 -36.20 -7.57 36.03
CA VAL A 50 -35.87 -8.33 34.81
C VAL A 50 -37.01 -8.25 33.79
N GLU A 51 -38.26 -8.33 34.23
CA GLU A 51 -39.43 -8.19 33.35
C GLU A 51 -39.53 -6.77 32.77
N GLU A 52 -39.36 -5.74 33.60
CA GLU A 52 -39.27 -4.35 33.17
C GLU A 52 -38.09 -4.12 32.21
N GLY A 53 -36.93 -4.75 32.45
CA GLY A 53 -35.77 -4.71 31.57
C GLY A 53 -36.04 -5.36 30.21
N ASN A 54 -36.72 -6.51 30.19
CA ASN A 54 -37.13 -7.20 28.97
C ASN A 54 -38.16 -6.38 28.18
N ASP A 55 -39.13 -5.77 28.85
CA ASP A 55 -40.13 -4.90 28.21
C ASP A 55 -39.51 -3.61 27.69
N LEU A 56 -38.56 -3.03 28.41
CA LEU A 56 -37.78 -1.88 27.94
C LEU A 56 -36.96 -2.27 26.71
N GLN A 57 -36.29 -3.40 26.72
CA GLN A 57 -35.52 -3.90 25.59
C GLN A 57 -36.42 -4.14 24.37
N LYS A 58 -37.60 -4.76 24.54
CA LYS A 58 -38.58 -4.95 23.46
C LYS A 58 -39.08 -3.63 22.90
N ARG A 59 -39.43 -2.66 23.75
CA ARG A 59 -39.86 -1.32 23.32
C ARG A 59 -38.76 -0.59 22.58
N THR A 60 -37.52 -0.61 23.09
CA THR A 60 -36.36 -0.01 22.43
C THR A 60 -36.09 -0.68 21.09
N ARG A 61 -36.17 -2.01 21.00
CA ARG A 61 -36.01 -2.75 19.74
C ARG A 61 -37.10 -2.40 18.73
N SER A 62 -38.37 -2.37 19.13
CA SER A 62 -39.48 -1.97 18.26
C SER A 62 -39.32 -0.55 17.75
N MET A 63 -38.94 0.39 18.62
CA MET A 63 -38.67 1.79 18.24
C MET A 63 -37.45 1.90 17.31
N ALA A 64 -36.42 1.08 17.53
CA ALA A 64 -35.25 1.03 16.68
C ALA A 64 -35.57 0.42 15.31
N GLU A 65 -36.41 -0.61 15.24
CA GLU A 65 -36.87 -1.24 13.99
C GLU A 65 -37.77 -0.27 13.20
N GLU A 66 -38.68 0.45 13.85
CA GLU A 66 -39.52 1.49 13.23
C GLU A 66 -38.68 2.66 12.70
N LYS A 67 -37.73 3.15 13.50
CA LYS A 67 -36.80 4.20 13.08
C LYS A 67 -35.82 3.72 12.00
N ALA A 68 -35.37 2.46 12.06
CA ALA A 68 -34.52 1.89 11.02
C ALA A 68 -35.29 1.73 9.71
N GLY A 69 -36.56 1.34 9.74
CA GLY A 69 -37.42 1.28 8.56
C GLY A 69 -37.59 2.64 7.91
N THR A 70 -37.95 3.67 8.68
CA THR A 70 -38.13 5.04 8.18
C THR A 70 -36.82 5.67 7.69
N VAL A 71 -35.70 5.43 8.38
CA VAL A 71 -34.39 5.91 7.94
C VAL A 71 -33.91 5.14 6.71
N ALA A 72 -34.14 3.84 6.62
CA ALA A 72 -33.81 3.05 5.43
C ALA A 72 -34.64 3.48 4.22
N GLU A 73 -35.93 3.77 4.40
CA GLU A 73 -36.82 4.26 3.35
C GLU A 73 -36.43 5.68 2.90
N ALA A 74 -36.10 6.57 3.84
CA ALA A 74 -35.57 7.90 3.54
C ALA A 74 -34.20 7.82 2.85
N ALA A 75 -33.31 6.93 3.31
CA ALA A 75 -32.01 6.71 2.70
C ALA A 75 -32.12 6.10 1.31
N ALA A 76 -33.07 5.20 1.07
CA ALA A 76 -33.37 4.66 -0.25
C ALA A 76 -33.88 5.75 -1.20
N GLY A 77 -34.79 6.62 -0.74
CA GLY A 77 -35.27 7.76 -1.53
C GLY A 77 -34.16 8.77 -1.87
N VAL A 78 -33.25 9.05 -0.93
CA VAL A 78 -32.08 9.90 -1.17
C VAL A 78 -31.07 9.23 -2.09
N ALA A 79 -30.84 7.93 -1.95
CA ALA A 79 -29.94 7.18 -2.83
C ALA A 79 -30.48 7.14 -4.26
N ASP A 80 -31.78 6.91 -4.45
CA ASP A 80 -32.42 6.92 -5.77
C ASP A 80 -32.34 8.32 -6.41
N ALA A 81 -32.64 9.37 -5.64
CA ALA A 81 -32.47 10.75 -6.09
C ALA A 81 -31.00 11.11 -6.41
N ALA A 82 -30.05 10.62 -5.61
CA ALA A 82 -28.62 10.85 -5.83
C ALA A 82 -28.12 10.09 -7.07
N VAL A 83 -28.61 8.88 -7.33
CA VAL A 83 -28.31 8.12 -8.55
C VAL A 83 -28.89 8.83 -9.76
N GLY A 84 -30.13 9.32 -9.71
CA GLY A 84 -30.72 10.12 -10.78
C GLY A 84 -29.97 11.43 -11.05
N MET A 85 -29.51 12.11 -10.00
CA MET A 85 -28.72 13.33 -10.11
C MET A 85 -27.30 13.05 -10.61
N ALA A 86 -26.69 11.92 -10.23
CA ALA A 86 -25.40 11.47 -10.73
C ALA A 86 -25.47 11.05 -12.21
N ASP A 87 -26.57 10.45 -12.68
CA ASP A 87 -26.79 10.16 -14.10
C ASP A 87 -26.91 11.46 -14.92
N LEU A 88 -27.69 12.42 -14.44
CA LEU A 88 -27.84 13.74 -15.08
C LEU A 88 -26.52 14.53 -15.11
N VAL A 89 -25.79 14.55 -13.99
CA VAL A 89 -24.46 15.17 -13.93
C VAL A 89 -23.47 14.41 -14.80
N GLY A 90 -23.47 13.08 -14.80
CA GLY A 90 -22.61 12.27 -15.66
C GLY A 90 -22.83 12.54 -17.14
N ARG A 91 -24.10 12.71 -17.56
CA ARG A 91 -24.46 13.01 -18.96
C ARG A 91 -24.18 14.46 -19.35
N GLN A 92 -24.31 15.41 -18.43
CA GLN A 92 -23.99 16.82 -18.67
C GLN A 92 -22.49 17.12 -18.54
N ALA A 93 -21.78 16.35 -17.71
CA ALA A 93 -20.36 16.53 -17.43
C ALA A 93 -19.46 15.65 -18.30
N SER A 94 -19.96 14.61 -19.00
CA SER A 94 -19.16 13.79 -19.92
C SER A 94 -18.35 14.64 -20.91
N GLY A 95 -18.99 15.63 -21.56
CA GLY A 95 -18.29 16.54 -22.46
C GLY A 95 -17.28 17.50 -21.81
N SER A 96 -17.38 17.72 -20.49
CA SER A 96 -16.36 18.44 -19.71
C SER A 96 -15.25 17.49 -19.23
N TRP A 97 -15.58 16.22 -19.02
CA TRP A 97 -14.65 15.15 -18.64
C TRP A 97 -13.74 14.77 -19.80
N ASP A 98 -14.27 14.65 -21.03
CA ASP A 98 -13.47 14.45 -22.26
C ASP A 98 -12.39 15.54 -22.41
N LYS A 99 -12.72 16.80 -22.10
CA LYS A 99 -11.75 17.91 -22.13
C LYS A 99 -10.70 17.78 -21.02
N MET A 100 -11.08 17.29 -19.83
CA MET A 100 -10.12 17.04 -18.76
C MET A 100 -9.21 15.85 -19.07
N GLU A 101 -9.74 14.81 -19.72
CA GLU A 101 -8.96 13.68 -20.22
C GLU A 101 -7.92 14.16 -21.25
N GLN A 102 -8.32 15.04 -22.17
CA GLN A 102 -7.40 15.64 -23.14
C GLN A 102 -6.30 16.50 -22.47
N VAL A 103 -6.64 17.28 -21.44
CA VAL A 103 -5.65 18.06 -20.67
C VAL A 103 -4.75 17.16 -19.83
N PHE A 104 -5.28 16.04 -19.33
CA PHE A 104 -4.50 15.05 -18.61
C PHE A 104 -3.51 14.35 -19.54
N GLU A 105 -3.95 13.90 -20.71
CA GLU A 105 -3.09 13.32 -21.75
C GLU A 105 -1.97 14.27 -22.15
N ASP A 106 -2.27 15.55 -22.41
CA ASP A 106 -1.26 16.56 -22.72
C ASP A 106 -0.24 16.73 -21.59
N ARG A 107 -0.70 16.68 -20.33
CA ARG A 107 0.17 16.84 -19.17
C ARG A 107 1.00 15.59 -18.90
N VAL A 108 0.46 14.40 -19.13
CA VAL A 108 1.17 13.11 -19.08
C VAL A 108 2.21 13.05 -20.21
N MET A 109 1.85 13.44 -21.43
CA MET A 109 2.80 13.54 -22.55
C MET A 109 3.93 14.50 -22.23
N ARG A 110 3.63 15.68 -21.67
CA ARG A 110 4.65 16.66 -21.27
C ARG A 110 5.57 16.11 -20.17
N ALA A 111 5.01 15.38 -19.20
CA ALA A 111 5.77 14.72 -18.14
C ALA A 111 6.69 13.61 -18.67
N LEU A 112 6.20 12.80 -19.61
CA LEU A 112 6.98 11.75 -20.28
C LEU A 112 8.16 12.35 -21.07
N VAL A 113 7.93 13.46 -21.78
CA VAL A 113 8.99 14.19 -22.48
C VAL A 113 10.03 14.77 -21.51
N THR A 114 9.61 15.28 -20.35
CA THR A 114 10.55 15.80 -19.33
C THR A 114 11.36 14.70 -18.64
N MET A 115 10.79 13.49 -18.52
CA MET A 115 11.48 12.30 -18.02
C MET A 115 12.37 11.62 -19.07
N GLY A 116 12.45 12.16 -20.29
CA GLY A 116 13.32 11.67 -21.35
C GLY A 116 12.82 10.39 -22.03
N VAL A 117 11.52 10.08 -21.94
CA VAL A 117 10.92 8.94 -22.64
C VAL A 117 10.70 9.35 -24.11
N PRO A 118 11.37 8.73 -25.08
CA PRO A 118 11.21 9.07 -26.49
C PRO A 118 9.79 8.78 -26.96
N THR A 119 9.17 9.74 -27.64
CA THR A 119 7.81 9.59 -28.14
C THR A 119 7.79 8.74 -29.42
N GLN A 120 6.66 8.09 -29.70
CA GLN A 120 6.51 7.23 -30.88
C GLN A 120 6.78 7.99 -32.20
N LYS A 121 6.44 9.28 -32.27
CA LYS A 121 6.72 10.13 -33.43
C LYS A 121 8.21 10.40 -33.63
N GLU A 122 8.94 10.62 -32.55
CA GLU A 122 10.40 10.84 -32.59
C GLU A 122 11.14 9.56 -33.01
N VAL A 123 10.70 8.41 -32.51
CA VAL A 123 11.24 7.10 -32.93
C VAL A 123 11.03 6.87 -34.42
N GLN A 124 9.84 7.18 -34.95
CA GLN A 124 9.57 7.06 -36.39
C GLN A 124 10.37 8.07 -37.23
N ALA A 125 10.47 9.32 -36.81
CA ALA A 125 11.26 10.32 -37.51
C ALA A 125 12.75 9.96 -37.54
N LEU A 126 13.26 9.34 -36.47
CA LEU A 126 14.63 8.85 -36.43
C LEU A 126 14.81 7.61 -37.32
N ALA A 127 13.84 6.68 -37.34
CA ALA A 127 13.87 5.50 -38.20
C ALA A 127 13.99 5.90 -39.68
N LEU A 128 13.21 6.89 -40.13
CA LEU A 128 13.29 7.41 -41.49
C LEU A 128 14.66 8.01 -41.81
N LYS A 129 15.24 8.80 -40.89
CA LYS A 129 16.59 9.37 -41.06
C LYS A 129 17.67 8.30 -41.11
N VAL A 130 17.54 7.23 -40.32
CA VAL A 130 18.48 6.10 -40.33
C VAL A 130 18.41 5.37 -41.67
N GLU A 131 17.22 5.22 -42.24
CA GLU A 131 17.02 4.58 -43.53
C GLU A 131 17.65 5.39 -44.67
N GLU A 132 17.46 6.71 -44.69
CA GLU A 132 18.10 7.63 -45.65
C GLU A 132 19.64 7.60 -45.54
N LEU A 133 20.17 7.68 -44.31
CA LEU A 133 21.61 7.60 -44.08
C LEU A 133 22.20 6.25 -44.48
N SER A 134 21.46 5.16 -44.25
CA SER A 134 21.88 3.82 -44.65
C SER A 134 22.01 3.71 -46.17
N GLN A 135 21.09 4.33 -46.93
CA GLN A 135 21.18 4.38 -48.39
C GLN A 135 22.41 5.17 -48.86
N LEU A 136 22.67 6.34 -48.28
CA LEU A 136 23.85 7.16 -48.63
C LEU A 136 25.17 6.44 -48.32
N VAL A 137 25.24 5.68 -47.21
CA VAL A 137 26.43 4.89 -46.87
C VAL A 137 26.65 3.75 -47.86
N GLU A 138 25.60 3.06 -48.29
CA GLU A 138 25.70 2.01 -49.31
C GLU A 138 26.11 2.58 -50.68
N GLU A 139 25.60 3.75 -51.07
CA GLU A 139 26.06 4.44 -52.28
C GLU A 139 27.54 4.85 -52.19
N LEU A 140 27.98 5.38 -51.05
CA LEU A 140 29.38 5.72 -50.81
C LEU A 140 30.28 4.47 -50.78
N ARG A 141 29.81 3.36 -50.21
CA ARG A 141 30.51 2.07 -50.25
C ARG A 141 30.61 1.52 -51.66
N ALA A 142 29.55 1.58 -52.46
CA ALA A 142 29.57 1.20 -53.86
C ALA A 142 30.55 2.06 -54.67
N LYS A 143 30.63 3.36 -54.37
CA LYS A 143 31.59 4.30 -54.98
C LYS A 143 33.03 4.07 -54.51
N ALA A 144 33.25 3.62 -53.27
CA ALA A 144 34.56 3.21 -52.78
C ALA A 144 35.02 1.86 -53.36
N ALA A 145 34.11 0.91 -53.56
CA ALA A 145 34.40 -0.38 -54.20
C ALA A 145 34.80 -0.24 -55.68
N THR A 146 34.37 0.84 -56.36
CA THR A 146 34.75 1.14 -57.75
C THR A 146 36.08 1.90 -57.89
N THR A 147 36.68 2.38 -56.78
CA THR A 147 37.98 3.08 -56.77
C THR A 147 39.15 2.23 -56.26
N ALA A 148 38.91 0.96 -55.90
CA ALA A 148 40.00 -0.01 -55.73
C ALA A 148 40.75 -0.15 -57.07
N PRO A 149 42.07 0.13 -57.14
CA PRO A 149 42.77 0.13 -58.42
C PRO A 149 42.78 -1.30 -58.96
N LYS A 150 42.05 -1.52 -60.06
CA LYS A 150 42.33 -2.63 -60.96
C LYS A 150 43.82 -2.56 -61.28
N LYS A 151 44.57 -3.55 -60.83
CA LYS A 151 45.92 -3.86 -61.28
C LYS A 151 45.87 -4.02 -62.80
N ALA A 152 46.09 -2.92 -63.52
CA ALA A 152 46.11 -2.88 -64.96
C ALA A 152 47.43 -3.50 -65.43
N ALA A 153 47.31 -4.60 -66.15
CA ALA A 153 48.36 -5.17 -66.96
C ALA A 153 48.97 -4.09 -67.87
N LYS A 154 50.30 -3.99 -67.87
CA LYS A 154 51.06 -3.11 -68.77
C LYS A 154 51.37 -3.88 -70.06
N PRO A 155 50.92 -3.44 -71.24
CA PRO A 155 51.44 -3.95 -72.50
C PRO A 155 52.68 -3.13 -72.88
N THR A 156 53.76 -3.79 -73.27
CA THR A 156 54.71 -3.31 -74.29
C THR A 156 55.69 -4.43 -74.60
N ALA A 157 55.58 -4.95 -75.82
CA ALA A 157 56.49 -5.92 -76.37
C ALA A 157 57.70 -5.22 -77.02
N LYS A 158 58.84 -5.90 -76.94
CA LYS A 158 59.87 -6.04 -77.99
C LYS A 158 60.99 -4.99 -78.07
N ALA A 159 62.16 -5.34 -77.49
CA ALA A 159 63.45 -5.27 -78.19
C ALA A 159 64.53 -6.16 -77.53
N ALA A 160 64.94 -7.17 -78.29
CA ALA A 160 66.27 -7.77 -78.36
C ALA A 160 66.93 -8.37 -77.11
N ALA A 161 66.76 -9.70 -76.99
CA ALA A 161 67.78 -10.58 -76.46
C ALA A 161 69.04 -10.49 -77.35
N ALA A 162 70.13 -9.93 -76.82
CA ALA A 162 71.47 -10.21 -77.30
C ALA A 162 72.48 -10.03 -76.17
N ARG A 163 73.18 -11.14 -75.88
CA ARG A 163 74.49 -11.22 -75.22
C ARG A 163 74.49 -11.07 -73.70
N ALA A 164 74.28 -12.23 -73.08
CA ALA A 164 75.23 -12.75 -72.13
C ALA A 164 76.68 -12.48 -72.59
N ARG A 165 77.50 -11.92 -71.69
CA ARG A 165 78.84 -12.39 -71.31
C ARG A 165 79.65 -11.24 -70.69
N LYS A 166 80.35 -11.60 -69.60
CA LYS A 166 81.47 -10.93 -68.93
C LYS A 166 81.04 -10.04 -67.75
N ARG A 167 81.04 -10.52 -66.51
CA ARG A 167 82.17 -10.99 -65.65
C ARG A 167 82.73 -9.82 -64.84
N ALA A 168 82.63 -9.98 -63.51
CA ALA A 168 83.56 -9.50 -62.49
C ALA A 168 83.59 -7.98 -62.24
N VAL A 169 83.79 -7.40 -61.05
CA VAL A 169 84.15 -7.89 -59.71
C VAL A 169 84.18 -6.65 -58.79
N LYS A 170 83.89 -6.83 -57.49
CA LYS A 170 84.26 -5.98 -56.32
C LYS A 170 83.69 -4.55 -56.28
N LYS A 171 83.42 -3.93 -55.12
CA LYS A 171 83.98 -4.10 -53.78
C LYS A 171 83.03 -3.40 -52.78
N THR A 172 82.77 -4.03 -51.65
CA THR A 172 82.32 -3.40 -50.38
C THR A 172 83.39 -2.39 -49.90
N PRO A 173 83.05 -1.42 -49.03
CA PRO A 173 82.95 -1.73 -47.60
C PRO A 173 81.80 -1.03 -46.84
N ALA A 174 81.47 -1.61 -45.70
CA ALA A 174 80.69 -1.04 -44.60
C ALA A 174 81.41 0.18 -43.98
N PRO A 175 80.76 0.91 -43.07
CA PRO A 175 80.82 0.48 -41.68
C PRO A 175 79.48 0.55 -40.92
N GLU A 176 79.40 -0.33 -39.93
CA GLU A 176 78.39 -0.41 -38.89
C GLU A 176 78.91 0.32 -37.64
N GLY A 177 78.01 0.97 -36.92
CA GLY A 177 78.04 1.03 -35.45
C GLY A 177 78.71 2.25 -34.79
N GLY A 178 77.91 3.01 -34.04
CA GLY A 178 78.43 3.84 -32.95
C GLY A 178 77.56 5.03 -32.59
N LYS A 179 76.49 4.84 -31.81
CA LYS A 179 75.96 5.91 -30.95
C LYS A 179 75.23 5.38 -29.72
N GLY A 180 75.88 5.53 -28.57
CA GLY A 180 75.25 5.83 -27.29
C GLY A 180 75.66 7.25 -26.89
N ALA A 181 74.73 7.98 -26.26
CA ALA A 181 74.76 9.39 -25.86
C ALA A 181 74.54 10.45 -26.96
#